data_AF-A0A6M3LY83-F1
#
_entry.id   AF-A0A6M3LY83-F1
#
_cell.length_a   1.000
_cell.length_b   1.000
_cell.length_c   1.000
_cell.angle_alpha   90.00
_cell.angle_beta   90.00
_cell.angle_gamma   90.00
#
_symmetry.space_group_name_H-M   'P 1'
#
loop_
_entity.id
_entity.type
_entity.pdbx_description
1 polymer ?
#
loop_
_entity_poly.entity_id
_entity_poly.type
_entity_poly.pdbx_seq_one_letter_code
_entity_poly.pdbx_strand_id
1 'polypeptide(L)'
;MYWKHKYPPLTVFMDKRSRDLVIPPDVIGAWEACPFREGVFNTVLFDPPHNVRSGGYDPRFAMHRKYGTWASKTEAVIAIAKAQEEFASLAPRLCFKWCNTRDGPTLWVLLPLFEFWREIHRRMEKTKGQGNVRGRTFWVTFKRRDPQTAPSI
;
A
#
# COMPACT_ATOMS: atom_id res chain seq x y z
N MET A 1 -6.07 -0.27 10.60
CA MET A 1 -4.99 0.72 10.42
C MET A 1 -4.43 1.12 11.77
N TYR A 2 -3.13 1.38 11.87
CA TYR A 2 -2.42 1.59 13.14
C TYR A 2 -1.87 3.02 13.22
N TRP A 3 -2.73 4.04 13.13
CA TRP A 3 -2.34 5.43 13.40
C TRP A 3 -2.59 5.79 14.88
N LYS A 4 -2.18 4.94 15.83
CA LYS A 4 -2.49 5.13 17.27
C LYS A 4 -1.98 6.45 17.84
N HIS A 5 -1.04 7.11 17.15
CA HIS A 5 -0.42 8.38 17.52
C HIS A 5 -0.44 9.36 16.33
N LYS A 6 -1.63 9.62 15.78
CA LYS A 6 -1.84 10.47 14.59
C LYS A 6 -1.62 11.97 14.89
N TYR A 7 -0.41 12.38 15.26
CA TYR A 7 0.01 13.80 15.31
C TYR A 7 1.50 14.08 14.98
N PRO A 8 2.15 13.42 13.99
CA PRO A 8 3.41 13.94 13.47
C PRO A 8 3.13 15.20 12.60
N PRO A 9 3.79 16.35 12.85
CA PRO A 9 3.51 17.60 12.14
C PRO A 9 3.86 17.58 10.64
N LEU A 10 4.64 16.59 10.19
CA LEU A 10 5.15 16.46 8.82
C LEU A 10 4.55 15.25 8.09
N THR A 11 3.34 14.84 8.45
CA THR A 11 2.69 13.67 7.83
C THR A 11 1.24 13.97 7.56
N VAL A 12 0.80 13.65 6.34
CA VAL A 12 -0.60 13.69 5.94
C VAL A 12 -1.08 12.26 5.78
N PHE A 13 -2.19 11.94 6.42
CA PHE A 13 -2.83 10.63 6.36
C PHE A 13 -3.98 10.65 5.37
N MET A 14 -3.96 9.76 4.38
CA MET A 14 -5.01 9.63 3.37
C MET A 14 -5.58 8.21 3.39
N ASP A 15 -6.92 8.08 3.41
CA ASP A 15 -7.62 6.81 3.21
C ASP A 15 -8.97 7.07 2.52
N LYS A 16 -9.43 6.13 1.70
CA LYS A 16 -10.73 6.23 1.02
C LYS A 16 -11.93 6.05 1.96
N ARG A 17 -11.70 5.53 3.17
CA ARG A 17 -12.71 5.31 4.21
C ARG A 17 -12.72 6.46 5.20
N SER A 18 -13.92 6.88 5.57
CA SER A 18 -14.14 7.94 6.56
C SER A 18 -15.01 7.53 7.73
N ARG A 19 -16.05 6.71 7.52
CA ARG A 19 -17.11 6.48 8.52
C ARG A 19 -16.85 5.32 9.50
N ASP A 20 -15.88 4.45 9.20
CA ASP A 20 -15.61 3.23 9.97
C ASP A 20 -14.28 3.28 10.76
N LEU A 21 -13.56 4.40 10.72
CA LEU A 21 -12.26 4.54 11.37
C LEU A 21 -12.39 5.29 12.70
N VAL A 22 -11.89 4.68 13.78
CA VAL A 22 -11.81 5.31 15.11
C VAL A 22 -10.97 6.60 15.07
N ILE A 23 -9.99 6.64 14.17
CA ILE A 23 -9.15 7.80 13.92
C ILE A 23 -9.27 8.13 12.41
N PRO A 24 -9.89 9.26 12.03
CA PRO A 24 -10.09 9.61 10.63
C PRO A 24 -8.77 10.01 9.96
N PRO A 25 -8.62 9.85 8.62
CA PRO A 25 -7.51 10.41 7.87
C PRO A 25 -7.59 11.95 7.84
N ASP A 26 -6.51 12.63 7.47
CA ASP A 26 -6.53 14.08 7.19
C ASP A 26 -7.23 14.37 5.86
N VAL A 27 -7.07 13.45 4.90
CA VAL A 27 -7.66 13.53 3.56
C VAL A 27 -8.46 12.26 3.29
N ILE A 28 -9.73 12.42 2.94
CA ILE A 28 -10.56 11.30 2.48
C ILE A 28 -10.40 11.21 0.97
N GLY A 29 -9.73 10.17 0.49
CA GLY A 29 -9.37 10.04 -0.91
C GLY A 29 -8.71 8.72 -1.25
N ALA A 30 -8.65 8.41 -2.54
CA ALA A 30 -8.03 7.21 -3.07
C ALA A 30 -6.88 7.60 -4.00
N TRP A 31 -5.99 6.66 -4.29
CA TRP A 31 -4.80 6.93 -5.12
C TRP A 31 -5.18 7.26 -6.57
N GLU A 32 -6.33 6.77 -7.03
CA GLU A 32 -6.93 7.00 -8.35
C GLU A 32 -7.20 8.48 -8.65
N ALA A 33 -7.34 9.31 -7.61
CA ALA A 33 -7.60 10.74 -7.72
C ALA A 33 -6.89 11.46 -6.57
N CYS A 34 -5.56 11.34 -6.53
CA CYS A 34 -4.77 11.89 -5.45
C CYS A 34 -4.78 13.43 -5.46
N PRO A 35 -5.22 14.13 -4.40
CA PRO A 35 -5.44 15.59 -4.42
C PRO A 35 -4.16 16.39 -4.15
N PHE A 36 -2.99 15.79 -4.33
CA PHE A 36 -1.71 16.39 -4.01
C PHE A 36 -0.96 16.78 -5.27
N ARG A 37 -0.33 17.96 -5.24
CA ARG A 37 0.56 18.41 -6.33
C ARG A 37 1.80 17.51 -6.40
N GLU A 38 2.39 17.44 -7.59
CA GLU A 38 3.64 16.71 -7.81
C GLU A 38 4.77 17.18 -6.90
N GLY A 39 5.62 16.22 -6.49
CA GLY A 39 6.82 16.47 -5.70
C GLY A 39 6.59 17.10 -4.32
N VAL A 40 5.35 17.17 -3.81
CA VAL A 40 5.06 17.80 -2.52
C VAL A 40 5.58 17.00 -1.33
N PHE A 41 5.83 15.70 -1.50
CA PHE A 41 6.31 14.82 -0.44
C PHE A 41 7.73 14.31 -0.70
N ASN A 42 8.48 14.14 0.37
CA ASN A 42 9.79 13.50 0.31
C ASN A 42 9.66 11.96 0.28
N THR A 43 8.56 11.41 0.77
CA THR A 43 8.32 9.96 0.88
C THR A 43 6.81 9.66 0.93
N VAL A 44 6.38 8.62 0.22
CA VAL A 44 5.04 8.02 0.35
C VAL A 44 5.16 6.72 1.15
N LEU A 45 4.23 6.48 2.09
CA LEU A 45 4.05 5.18 2.73
C LEU A 45 2.77 4.55 2.19
N PHE A 46 2.90 3.40 1.55
CA PHE A 46 1.80 2.67 0.94
C PHE A 46 1.49 1.37 1.71
N ASP A 47 0.33 1.33 2.35
CA ASP A 47 -0.21 0.19 3.12
C ASP A 47 -1.58 -0.22 2.54
N PRO A 48 -1.62 -0.85 1.34
CA PRO A 48 -2.88 -1.29 0.75
C PRO A 48 -3.53 -2.43 1.54
N PRO A 49 -4.82 -2.72 1.30
CA PRO A 49 -5.43 -3.96 1.78
C PRO A 49 -4.58 -5.19 1.41
N HIS A 50 -4.34 -6.09 2.37
CA HIS A 50 -3.62 -7.35 2.12
C HIS A 50 -4.55 -8.56 1.92
N ASN A 51 -5.82 -8.40 2.27
CA ASN A 51 -6.82 -9.46 2.18
C ASN A 51 -7.33 -9.53 0.74
N VAL A 52 -7.36 -10.75 0.22
CA VAL A 52 -8.00 -11.09 -1.05
C VAL A 52 -9.04 -12.14 -0.75
N ARG A 53 -10.27 -11.92 -1.20
CA ARG A 53 -11.36 -12.88 -1.00
C ARG A 53 -12.18 -13.01 -2.27
N SER A 54 -12.32 -14.24 -2.76
CA SER A 54 -13.26 -14.54 -3.84
C SER A 54 -14.67 -14.15 -3.41
N GLY A 55 -15.30 -13.24 -4.17
CA GLY A 55 -16.60 -12.63 -3.83
C GLY A 55 -16.51 -11.22 -3.23
N GLY A 56 -15.31 -10.67 -2.99
CA GLY A 56 -15.15 -9.25 -2.66
C GLY A 56 -15.44 -8.87 -1.21
N TYR A 57 -15.74 -7.59 -1.03
CA TYR A 57 -16.07 -6.99 0.26
C TYR A 57 -17.37 -7.58 0.81
N ASP A 58 -17.28 -8.17 1.98
CA ASP A 58 -18.44 -8.57 2.78
C ASP A 58 -18.43 -7.82 4.12
N PRO A 59 -19.42 -6.94 4.38
CA PRO A 59 -19.47 -6.07 5.57
C PRO A 59 -19.64 -6.84 6.87
N ARG A 60 -20.05 -8.12 6.83
CA ARG A 60 -20.18 -8.98 8.02
C ARG A 60 -18.81 -9.34 8.61
N PHE A 61 -17.74 -9.26 7.82
CA PHE A 61 -16.38 -9.52 8.30
C PHE A 61 -15.71 -8.22 8.76
N ALA A 62 -15.50 -8.09 10.06
CA ALA A 62 -14.89 -6.90 10.68
C ALA A 62 -13.53 -6.50 10.06
N MET A 63 -12.76 -7.48 9.59
CA MET A 63 -11.48 -7.22 8.92
C MET A 63 -11.64 -6.48 7.58
N HIS A 64 -12.71 -6.72 6.83
CA HIS A 64 -12.97 -6.01 5.57
C HIS A 64 -13.31 -4.54 5.83
N ARG A 65 -14.14 -4.26 6.84
CA ARG A 65 -14.42 -2.88 7.27
C ARG A 65 -13.15 -2.17 7.74
N LYS A 66 -12.38 -2.83 8.60
CA LYS A 66 -11.20 -2.24 9.25
C LYS A 66 -9.98 -2.09 8.34
N TYR A 67 -9.79 -2.96 7.35
CA TYR A 67 -8.57 -2.97 6.52
C TYR A 67 -8.82 -2.96 5.01
N GLY A 68 -10.07 -3.06 4.56
CA GLY A 68 -10.39 -3.28 3.15
C GLY A 68 -10.13 -4.73 2.73
N THR A 69 -10.57 -5.05 1.51
CA THR A 69 -10.29 -6.32 0.83
C THR A 69 -10.32 -6.11 -0.67
N TRP A 70 -9.60 -6.94 -1.40
CA TRP A 70 -9.73 -7.09 -2.84
C TRP A 70 -10.68 -8.24 -3.16
N ALA A 71 -11.41 -8.14 -4.26
CA ALA A 71 -12.28 -9.19 -4.80
C ALA A 71 -11.50 -10.28 -5.52
N SER A 72 -10.29 -9.98 -6.00
CA SER A 72 -9.42 -10.99 -6.62
C SER A 72 -7.93 -10.66 -6.48
N LYS A 73 -7.09 -11.67 -6.74
CA LYS A 73 -5.64 -11.52 -6.84
C LYS A 73 -5.25 -10.57 -7.97
N THR A 74 -5.95 -10.67 -9.10
CA THR A 74 -5.75 -9.83 -10.28
C THR A 74 -6.05 -8.37 -9.99
N GLU A 75 -7.16 -8.09 -9.30
CA GLU A 75 -7.51 -6.73 -8.87
C GLU A 75 -6.43 -6.14 -7.96
N ALA A 76 -5.96 -6.90 -6.97
CA ALA A 76 -4.89 -6.45 -6.08
C ALA A 76 -3.61 -6.11 -6.85
N VAL A 77 -3.22 -6.96 -7.80
CA VAL A 77 -2.04 -6.76 -8.66
C VAL A 77 -2.19 -5.49 -9.51
N ILE A 78 -3.31 -5.32 -10.20
CA ILE A 78 -3.57 -4.16 -11.06
C ILE A 78 -3.61 -2.87 -10.24
N ALA A 79 -4.31 -2.87 -9.11
CA ALA A 79 -4.43 -1.70 -8.25
C ALA A 79 -3.06 -1.28 -7.68
N ILE A 80 -2.23 -2.23 -7.26
CA ILE A 80 -0.88 -1.93 -6.74
C ILE A 80 0.03 -1.39 -7.84
N ALA A 81 -0.02 -1.96 -9.05
CA ALA A 81 0.75 -1.47 -10.19
C ALA A 81 0.39 -0.02 -10.55
N LYS A 82 -0.91 0.30 -10.64
CA LYS A 82 -1.35 1.67 -10.93
C LYS A 82 -1.06 2.65 -9.79
N ALA A 83 -1.23 2.23 -8.54
CA ALA A 83 -0.96 3.10 -7.40
C ALA A 83 0.52 3.51 -7.31
N GLN A 84 1.46 2.59 -7.59
CA GLN A 84 2.89 2.92 -7.51
C GLN A 84 3.35 3.89 -8.62
N GLU A 85 2.68 3.90 -9.77
CA GLU A 85 2.87 4.89 -10.84
C GLU A 85 2.47 6.28 -10.34
N GLU A 86 1.27 6.42 -9.80
CA GLU A 86 0.78 7.69 -9.25
C GLU A 86 1.73 8.23 -8.17
N PHE A 87 2.20 7.37 -7.27
CA PHE A 87 3.13 7.78 -6.21
C PHE A 87 4.50 8.22 -6.73
N ALA A 88 4.89 7.81 -7.93
CA ALA A 88 6.15 8.24 -8.52
C ALA A 88 6.14 9.74 -8.86
N SER A 89 4.96 10.33 -9.14
CA SER A 89 4.82 11.79 -9.33
C SER A 89 4.91 12.57 -8.01
N LEU A 90 4.46 11.96 -6.91
CA LEU A 90 4.31 12.62 -5.61
C LEU A 90 5.60 12.69 -4.79
N ALA A 91 6.45 11.67 -4.89
CA ALA A 91 7.66 11.57 -4.07
C ALA A 91 8.81 10.78 -4.72
N PRO A 92 10.07 11.09 -4.38
CA PRO A 92 11.23 10.32 -4.83
C PRO A 92 11.46 9.01 -4.05
N ARG A 93 10.67 8.75 -3.00
CA ARG A 93 10.80 7.56 -2.14
C ARG A 93 9.44 6.94 -1.85
N LEU A 94 9.38 5.61 -1.91
CA LEU A 94 8.19 4.83 -1.58
C LEU A 94 8.53 3.76 -0.55
N CYS A 95 7.79 3.72 0.54
CA CYS A 95 7.81 2.64 1.52
C CYS A 95 6.56 1.79 1.34
N PHE A 96 6.72 0.60 0.77
CA PHE A 96 5.64 -0.35 0.51
C PHE A 96 5.57 -1.40 1.61
N LYS A 97 4.40 -1.53 2.24
CA LYS A 97 4.12 -2.58 3.22
C LYS A 97 3.27 -3.67 2.58
N TRP A 98 3.67 -4.93 2.74
CA TRP A 98 2.92 -6.07 2.22
C TRP A 98 2.97 -7.28 3.12
N CYS A 99 1.83 -7.93 3.37
CA CYS A 99 1.78 -9.23 4.05
C CYS A 99 1.38 -10.32 3.06
N ASN A 100 2.19 -11.38 2.97
CA ASN A 100 1.79 -12.57 2.24
C ASN A 100 0.66 -13.26 3.01
N THR A 101 -0.54 -13.19 2.45
CA THR A 101 -1.73 -13.92 2.92
C THR A 101 -1.90 -15.22 2.13
N ARG A 102 -2.79 -16.10 2.58
CA ARG A 102 -3.07 -17.40 1.93
C ARG A 102 -3.56 -17.22 0.50
N ASP A 103 -4.48 -16.29 0.29
CA ASP A 103 -5.23 -16.17 -0.96
C ASP A 103 -4.78 -14.97 -1.83
N GLY A 104 -3.87 -14.13 -1.31
CA GLY A 104 -3.36 -12.95 -2.00
C GLY A 104 -2.12 -13.19 -2.88
N PRO A 105 -1.68 -12.17 -3.64
CA PRO A 105 -0.38 -12.22 -4.30
C PRO A 105 0.74 -12.22 -3.27
N THR A 106 1.79 -12.98 -3.57
CA THR A 106 3.03 -12.89 -2.79
C THR A 106 3.76 -11.62 -3.17
N LEU A 107 4.61 -11.11 -2.28
CA LEU A 107 5.49 -9.97 -2.60
C LEU A 107 6.25 -10.17 -3.92
N TRP A 108 6.69 -11.39 -4.23
CA TRP A 108 7.44 -11.71 -5.44
C TRP A 108 6.66 -11.52 -6.74
N VAL A 109 5.33 -11.64 -6.69
CA VAL A 109 4.47 -11.31 -7.84
C VAL A 109 4.36 -9.79 -8.01
N LEU A 110 4.44 -9.03 -6.91
CA LEU A 110 4.26 -7.58 -6.93
C LEU A 110 5.54 -6.82 -7.28
N LEU A 111 6.70 -7.26 -6.79
CA LEU A 111 7.97 -6.55 -6.97
C LEU A 111 8.33 -6.21 -8.42
N PRO A 112 8.11 -7.11 -9.42
CA PRO A 112 8.38 -6.78 -10.81
C PRO A 112 7.58 -5.58 -11.33
N LEU A 113 6.43 -5.26 -10.73
CA LEU A 113 5.56 -4.15 -11.13
C LEU A 113 6.10 -2.78 -10.69
N PHE A 114 7.11 -2.74 -9.82
CA PHE A 114 7.72 -1.50 -9.33
C PHE A 114 8.83 -1.03 -10.28
N GLU A 115 8.53 -0.92 -11.58
CA GLU A 115 9.52 -0.65 -12.64
C GLU A 115 10.17 0.73 -12.51
N PHE A 116 9.40 1.74 -12.07
CA PHE A 116 9.86 3.10 -11.81
C PHE A 116 10.75 3.22 -10.57
N TRP A 117 10.94 2.12 -9.85
CA TRP A 117 11.52 2.10 -8.52
C TRP A 117 12.73 1.18 -8.47
N ARG A 118 13.73 1.60 -7.68
CA ARG A 118 14.87 0.78 -7.30
C ARG A 118 14.74 0.46 -5.83
N GLU A 119 14.67 -0.82 -5.50
CA GLU A 119 14.70 -1.26 -4.12
C GLU A 119 16.04 -0.87 -3.47
N ILE A 120 15.98 -0.23 -2.31
CA ILE A 120 17.16 0.18 -1.54
C ILE A 120 17.22 -0.47 -0.15
N HIS A 121 16.08 -0.96 0.34
CA HIS A 121 16.03 -1.69 1.60
C HIS A 121 14.81 -2.61 1.63
N ARG A 122 14.95 -3.75 2.30
CA ARG A 122 13.84 -4.66 2.59
C ARG A 122 14.00 -5.26 3.97
N ARG A 123 12.91 -5.23 4.73
CA ARG A 123 12.77 -5.90 6.02
C ARG A 123 11.62 -6.90 5.97
N MET A 124 11.81 -8.04 6.62
CA MET A 124 10.78 -9.05 6.81
C MET A 124 10.56 -9.30 8.30
N GLU A 125 9.30 -9.36 8.70
CA GLU A 125 8.87 -9.71 10.04
C GLU A 125 7.94 -10.92 9.98
N LYS A 126 8.11 -11.84 10.95
CA LYS A 126 7.08 -12.85 11.21
C LYS A 126 5.85 -12.13 11.72
N THR A 127 4.72 -12.34 11.05
CA THR A 127 3.47 -11.68 11.44
C THR A 127 3.00 -12.27 12.77
N LYS A 128 3.03 -11.48 13.84
CA LYS A 128 2.35 -11.79 15.10
C LYS A 128 0.86 -11.48 14.93
N GLY A 129 0.15 -12.27 14.13
CA GLY A 129 -1.29 -12.12 13.99
C GLY A 129 -2.01 -12.46 15.29
N GLN A 130 -3.19 -11.87 15.53
CA GLN A 130 -4.14 -12.45 16.48
C GLN A 130 -4.65 -13.78 15.86
N GLY A 131 -4.29 -14.91 16.48
CA GLY A 131 -4.67 -16.26 16.03
C GLY A 131 -3.61 -16.99 15.18
N ASN A 132 -4.02 -18.10 14.53
CA ASN A 132 -3.14 -19.06 13.82
C ASN A 132 -2.62 -18.60 12.44
N VAL A 133 -2.67 -17.32 12.11
CA VAL A 133 -2.26 -16.82 10.78
C VAL A 133 -0.74 -16.67 10.72
N ARG A 134 -0.05 -17.69 10.19
CA ARG A 134 1.39 -17.66 9.89
C ARG A 134 1.65 -16.89 8.60
N GLY A 135 1.75 -15.56 8.68
CA GLY A 135 2.11 -14.68 7.55
C GLY A 135 3.53 -14.11 7.66
N ARG A 136 4.10 -13.67 6.54
CA ARG A 136 5.32 -12.84 6.51
C ARG A 136 4.93 -11.42 6.08
N THR A 137 5.20 -10.45 6.94
CA THR A 137 5.02 -9.04 6.62
C THR A 137 6.35 -8.47 6.15
N PHE A 138 6.31 -7.74 5.05
CA PHE A 138 7.45 -7.12 4.40
C PHE A 138 7.27 -5.61 4.41
N TRP A 139 8.39 -4.92 4.57
CA TRP A 139 8.53 -3.50 4.34
C TRP A 139 9.63 -3.32 3.30
N VAL A 140 9.29 -2.76 2.16
CA VAL A 140 10.22 -2.52 1.05
C VAL A 140 10.33 -1.02 0.85
N THR A 141 11.55 -0.51 0.92
CA THR A 141 11.84 0.90 0.64
C THR A 141 12.47 1.00 -0.73
N PHE A 142 11.90 1.89 -1.53
CA PHE A 142 12.34 2.18 -2.89
C PHE A 142 12.81 3.63 -3.02
N LYS A 143 13.78 3.84 -3.91
CA LYS A 143 14.09 5.15 -4.49
C LYS A 143 13.59 5.18 -5.93
N ARG A 144 12.94 6.25 -6.35
CA ARG A 144 12.52 6.45 -7.75
C ARG A 144 13.75 6.39 -8.66
N ARG A 145 13.65 5.70 -9.79
CA ARG A 145 14.70 5.67 -10.82
C ARG A 145 14.75 7.01 -11.52
N ASP A 146 15.93 7.39 -11.98
CA ASP A 146 16.08 8.60 -12.78
C ASP A 146 15.50 8.34 -14.18
N PRO A 147 14.70 9.28 -14.74
CA PRO A 147 14.06 9.11 -16.05
C PRO A 147 15.01 8.74 -17.19
N GLN A 148 16.30 9.09 -17.06
CA GLN A 148 17.34 8.84 -18.06
C GLN A 148 17.90 7.39 -18.06
N THR A 149 17.39 6.50 -17.21
CA THR A 149 17.87 5.11 -17.12
C THR A 149 16.85 4.05 -17.57
N ALA A 150 15.71 4.47 -18.15
CA ALA A 150 14.85 3.53 -18.84
C ALA A 150 15.55 3.10 -20.15
N PRO A 151 15.70 1.79 -20.43
CA PRO A 151 16.21 1.37 -21.74
C PRO A 151 15.28 1.90 -22.82
N SER A 152 15.83 2.66 -23.75
CA SER A 152 15.15 3.00 -24.99
C SER A 152 14.72 1.70 -25.67
N ILE A 153 13.43 1.57 -25.94
CA ILE A 153 12.86 0.47 -26.73
C ILE A 153 13.28 0.65 -28.19
#